data_AF-A0A326GLG7-F1
#
_entry.id   AF-A0A326GLG7-F1
#
_cell.length_a   1.000
_cell.length_b   1.000
_cell.length_c   1.000
_cell.angle_alpha   90.00
_cell.angle_beta   90.00
_cell.angle_gamma   90.00
#
_symmetry.space_group_name_H-M   'P 1'
#
loop_
_entity.id
_entity.type
_entity.pdbx_description
1 polymer ?
#
loop_
_entity_poly.entity_id
_entity_poly.type
_entity_poly.pdbx_seq_one_letter_code
_entity_poly.pdbx_strand_id
1 'polypeptide(L)'
;MSAEPGEDQFSIFGALAQYERALTRERVIAGLAAAKRRGRQGGRPPTIDPEQIEQIRAALDSGASKASVCRSFKVARSTLLDTLERVGWTASAKA
;
A
#
# COMPACT_ATOMS: atom_id res chain seq x y z
N MET A 1 26.76 -43.03 14.92
CA MET A 1 26.96 -41.58 14.83
C MET A 1 26.04 -40.97 15.87
N SER A 2 26.53 -40.93 17.11
CA SER A 2 25.77 -40.35 18.23
C SER A 2 25.94 -38.85 18.11
N ALA A 3 24.85 -38.11 17.95
CA ALA A 3 24.91 -36.66 17.96
C ALA A 3 25.41 -36.20 19.35
N GLU A 4 26.41 -35.32 19.35
CA GLU A 4 26.93 -34.75 20.58
C GLU A 4 25.85 -33.85 21.19
N PRO A 5 25.66 -33.84 22.53
CA PRO A 5 24.51 -33.19 23.18
C PRO A 5 24.23 -31.75 22.74
N GLY A 6 25.26 -30.99 22.35
CA GLY A 6 25.11 -29.62 21.84
C GLY A 6 24.37 -29.53 20.50
N GLU A 7 24.63 -30.43 19.56
CA GLU A 7 24.03 -30.42 18.21
C GLU A 7 22.53 -30.72 18.24
N ASP A 8 22.11 -31.65 19.11
CA ASP A 8 20.71 -31.98 19.34
C ASP A 8 19.94 -30.81 19.98
N GLN A 9 20.57 -30.11 20.93
CA GLN A 9 19.97 -28.94 21.58
C GLN A 9 19.75 -27.80 20.58
N PHE A 10 20.73 -27.51 19.72
CA PHE A 10 20.56 -26.51 18.66
C PHE A 10 19.44 -26.86 17.69
N SER A 11 19.29 -28.15 17.36
CA SER A 11 18.23 -28.63 16.48
C SER A 11 16.84 -28.42 17.07
N ILE A 12 16.65 -28.71 18.37
CA ILE A 12 15.38 -28.52 19.07
C ILE A 12 15.02 -27.02 19.15
N PHE A 13 15.96 -26.17 19.54
CA PHE A 13 15.70 -24.72 19.61
C PHE A 13 15.45 -24.13 18.22
N GLY A 14 16.13 -24.62 17.20
CA GLY A 14 15.87 -24.24 15.81
C GLY A 14 14.45 -24.59 15.37
N ALA A 15 13.99 -25.81 15.66
CA ALA A 15 12.63 -26.24 15.36
C ALA A 15 11.57 -25.42 16.13
N LEU A 16 11.83 -25.14 17.41
CA LEU A 16 10.93 -24.33 18.24
C LEU A 16 10.82 -22.89 17.72
N ALA A 17 11.95 -22.26 17.38
CA ALA A 17 11.97 -20.91 16.82
C ALA A 17 11.19 -20.81 15.50
N GLN A 18 11.29 -21.84 14.65
CA GLN A 18 10.50 -21.92 13.41
C GLN A 18 9.00 -22.04 13.71
N TYR A 19 8.62 -22.88 14.67
CA TYR A 19 7.23 -23.03 15.10
C TYR A 19 6.66 -21.71 15.64
N GLU A 20 7.37 -21.02 16.53
CA GLU A 20 6.94 -19.74 17.10
C GLU A 20 6.77 -18.65 16.02
N ARG A 21 7.68 -18.62 15.04
CA ARG A 21 7.59 -17.71 13.90
C ARG A 21 6.36 -18.01 13.03
N ALA A 22 6.08 -19.29 12.78
CA ALA A 22 4.89 -19.71 12.03
C ALA A 22 3.60 -19.31 12.75
N LEU A 23 3.53 -19.57 14.06
CA LEU A 23 2.38 -19.22 14.89
C LEU A 23 2.14 -17.70 14.97
N THR A 24 3.22 -16.93 15.09
CA THR A 24 3.15 -15.46 15.06
C THR A 24 2.61 -14.96 13.72
N ARG A 25 3.10 -15.52 12.60
CA ARG A 25 2.62 -15.17 11.26
C ARG A 25 1.14 -15.47 11.09
N GLU A 26 0.68 -16.64 11.52
CA GLU A 26 -0.73 -17.03 11.46
C GLU A 26 -1.62 -16.03 12.21
N ARG A 27 -1.23 -15.66 13.43
CA ARG A 27 -1.94 -14.66 14.24
C ARG A 27 -1.99 -13.29 13.56
N VAL A 28 -0.89 -12.85 12.95
CA VAL A 28 -0.83 -11.58 12.21
C VAL A 28 -1.80 -11.60 11.02
N ILE A 29 -1.81 -12.69 10.25
CA ILE A 29 -2.72 -12.84 9.10
C ILE A 29 -4.18 -12.82 9.56
N ALA A 30 -4.51 -13.57 10.62
CA ALA A 30 -5.85 -13.57 11.20
C ALA A 30 -6.28 -12.17 11.69
N GLY A 31 -5.36 -11.44 12.33
CA GLY A 31 -5.57 -10.06 12.77
C GLY A 31 -5.80 -9.08 11.61
N LEU A 32 -4.99 -9.16 10.56
CA LEU A 32 -5.15 -8.36 9.34
C LEU A 32 -6.49 -8.65 8.65
N ALA A 33 -6.88 -9.92 8.56
CA ALA A 33 -8.18 -10.31 8.01
C ALA A 33 -9.35 -9.74 8.84
N ALA A 34 -9.26 -9.78 10.17
CA ALA A 34 -10.24 -9.18 11.05
C ALA A 34 -10.30 -7.65 10.91
N ALA A 35 -9.16 -6.97 10.80
CA ALA A 35 -9.10 -5.53 10.56
C ALA A 35 -9.71 -5.15 9.21
N LYS A 36 -9.44 -5.92 8.15
CA LYS A 36 -10.03 -5.73 6.82
C LYS A 36 -11.56 -5.88 6.86
N ARG A 37 -12.09 -6.88 7.58
CA ARG A 37 -13.55 -7.03 7.78
C ARG A 37 -14.18 -5.85 8.50
N ARG A 38 -13.43 -5.17 9.37
CA ARG A 38 -13.86 -3.93 10.05
C ARG A 38 -13.71 -2.67 9.17
N GLY A 39 -13.34 -2.81 7.90
CA GLY A 39 -13.18 -1.70 6.96
C GLY A 39 -11.82 -1.00 6.99
N ARG A 40 -10.82 -1.52 7.72
CA ARG A 40 -9.46 -0.97 7.64
C ARG A 40 -8.78 -1.42 6.35
N GLN A 41 -8.45 -0.47 5.47
CA GLN A 41 -7.75 -0.71 4.20
C GLN A 41 -6.28 -1.15 4.42
N GLY A 42 -5.59 -0.57 5.41
CA GLY A 42 -4.15 -0.74 5.60
C GLY A 42 -3.31 -0.04 4.52
N GLY A 43 -1.99 -0.24 4.56
CA GLY A 43 -1.06 0.30 3.56
C GLY A 43 -0.68 1.78 3.75
N ARG A 44 0.09 2.32 2.80
CA ARG A 44 0.49 3.74 2.78
C ARG A 44 -0.72 4.60 2.39
N PRO A 45 -1.03 5.67 3.14
CA PRO A 45 -2.12 6.58 2.75
C PRO A 45 -1.83 7.22 1.40
N PRO A 46 -2.86 7.56 0.61
CA PRO A 46 -2.68 8.26 -0.65
C PRO A 46 -2.04 9.63 -0.42
N THR A 47 -1.17 10.03 -1.34
CA THR A 47 -0.45 11.32 -1.28
C THR A 47 -1.34 12.51 -1.60
N ILE A 48 -2.37 12.32 -2.43
CA ILE A 48 -3.33 13.35 -2.83
C ILE A 48 -4.63 13.12 -2.06
N ASP A 49 -5.11 14.17 -1.39
CA ASP A 49 -6.36 14.15 -0.65
C ASP A 49 -7.58 14.05 -1.59
N PRO A 50 -8.69 13.38 -1.21
CA PRO A 50 -9.90 13.33 -2.02
C PRO A 50 -10.43 14.70 -2.47
N GLU A 51 -10.37 15.73 -1.61
CA GLU A 51 -10.80 17.08 -1.98
C GLU A 51 -9.89 17.68 -3.07
N GLN A 52 -8.58 17.44 -2.96
CA GLN A 52 -7.63 17.87 -3.99
C GLN A 52 -7.86 17.15 -5.32
N ILE A 53 -8.29 15.88 -5.30
CA ILE A 53 -8.60 15.13 -6.53
C ILE A 53 -9.74 15.83 -7.30
N GLU A 54 -10.78 16.29 -6.61
CA GLU A 54 -11.89 17.00 -7.25
C GLU A 54 -11.44 18.34 -7.85
N GLN A 55 -10.61 19.10 -7.13
CA GLN A 55 -10.02 20.34 -7.65
C GLN A 55 -9.11 20.10 -8.85
N ILE A 56 -8.30 19.02 -8.81
CA ILE A 56 -7.44 18.60 -9.91
C ILE A 56 -8.25 18.24 -11.14
N ARG A 57 -9.34 17.47 -10.98
CA ARG A 57 -10.25 17.10 -12.08
C ARG A 57 -10.85 18.33 -12.73
N ALA A 58 -11.43 19.24 -11.93
CA ALA A 58 -12.00 20.49 -12.43
C ALA A 58 -10.96 21.36 -13.17
N ALA A 59 -9.73 21.43 -12.67
CA ALA A 59 -8.63 22.14 -13.33
C ALA A 59 -8.27 21.50 -14.68
N LEU A 60 -8.20 20.16 -14.77
CA LEU A 60 -7.90 19.46 -16.01
C LEU A 60 -9.05 19.60 -17.04
N ASP A 61 -10.30 19.50 -16.59
CA ASP A 61 -11.48 19.61 -17.46
C ASP A 61 -11.68 21.03 -17.99
N SER A 62 -11.30 22.06 -17.21
CA SER A 62 -11.24 23.45 -17.69
C SER A 62 -10.10 23.70 -18.70
N GLY A 63 -9.20 22.73 -18.88
CA GLY A 63 -8.14 22.76 -19.89
C GLY A 63 -6.74 23.06 -19.33
N ALA A 64 -6.55 23.04 -18.01
CA ALA A 64 -5.21 23.19 -17.44
C ALA A 64 -4.31 22.02 -17.85
N SER A 65 -3.04 22.31 -18.13
CA SER A 65 -2.07 21.25 -18.41
C SER A 65 -1.73 20.45 -17.14
N LYS A 66 -1.52 19.14 -17.30
CA LYS A 66 -1.04 18.25 -16.22
C LYS A 66 0.23 18.80 -15.55
N ALA A 67 1.12 19.46 -16.30
CA ALA A 67 2.33 20.08 -15.78
C ALA A 67 2.04 21.28 -14.87
N SER A 68 1.07 22.13 -15.23
CA SER A 68 0.62 23.23 -14.37
C SER A 68 0.00 22.71 -13.08
N VAL A 69 -0.86 21.69 -13.18
CA VAL A 69 -1.50 21.03 -12.03
C VAL A 69 -0.44 20.47 -11.06
N CYS A 70 0.56 19.75 -11.57
CA CYS A 70 1.66 19.24 -10.73
C CYS A 70 2.34 20.36 -9.92
N ARG A 71 2.59 21.52 -10.54
CA ARG A 71 3.22 22.67 -9.86
C ARG A 71 2.29 23.30 -8.83
N SER A 72 1.03 23.55 -9.19
CA SER A 72 0.06 24.20 -8.29
C SER A 72 -0.22 23.37 -7.04
N PHE A 73 -0.40 22.05 -7.21
CA PHE A 73 -0.70 21.14 -6.11
C PHE A 73 0.56 20.55 -5.45
N LYS A 74 1.76 20.89 -5.92
CA LYS A 74 3.05 20.36 -5.46
C LYS A 74 3.11 18.82 -5.45
N VAL A 75 2.53 18.21 -6.48
CA VAL A 75 2.47 16.75 -6.64
C VAL A 75 3.43 16.32 -7.75
N ALA A 76 4.18 15.24 -7.51
CA ALA A 76 5.03 14.63 -8.54
C ALA A 76 4.19 14.13 -9.72
N ARG A 77 4.74 14.24 -10.94
CA ARG A 77 4.02 13.85 -12.16
C ARG A 77 3.56 12.40 -12.15
N SER A 78 4.39 11.47 -11.67
CA SER A 78 4.03 10.06 -11.52
C SER A 78 2.81 9.88 -10.62
N THR A 79 2.86 10.45 -9.41
CA THR A 79 1.75 10.41 -8.45
C THR A 79 0.45 10.98 -9.04
N LEU A 80 0.51 12.06 -9.81
CA LEU A 80 -0.66 12.62 -10.48
C LEU A 80 -1.23 11.62 -11.50
N LEU A 81 -0.39 11.04 -12.36
CA LEU A 81 -0.83 10.09 -13.39
C LEU A 81 -1.43 8.82 -12.77
N ASP A 82 -0.75 8.22 -11.79
CA ASP A 82 -1.22 7.02 -11.08
C ASP A 82 -2.55 7.30 -10.38
N THR A 83 -2.70 8.50 -9.79
CA THR A 83 -3.94 8.90 -9.13
C THR A 83 -5.07 9.06 -10.15
N LEU A 84 -4.83 9.72 -11.29
CA LEU A 84 -5.83 9.91 -12.34
C LEU A 84 -6.30 8.58 -12.92
N GLU A 85 -5.39 7.62 -13.14
CA GLU A 85 -5.72 6.27 -13.58
C GLU A 85 -6.56 5.54 -12.53
N ARG A 86 -6.15 5.58 -11.25
CA ARG A 86 -6.87 4.93 -10.15
C ARG A 86 -8.30 5.46 -9.97
N VAL A 87 -8.51 6.74 -10.25
CA VAL A 87 -9.85 7.36 -10.16
C VAL A 87 -10.60 7.37 -11.49
N GLY A 88 -10.08 6.71 -12.52
CA GLY A 88 -10.73 6.57 -13.82
C GLY A 88 -10.95 7.89 -14.56
N TRP A 89 -10.09 8.89 -14.35
CA TRP A 89 -10.20 10.15 -15.08
C TRP A 89 -9.84 9.91 -16.55
N THR A 90 -10.82 10.08 -17.43
CA THR A 90 -10.63 10.14 -18.88
C THR A 90 -10.55 11.60 -19.29
N ALA A 91 -9.59 11.94 -20.16
CA ALA A 91 -9.58 13.27 -20.76
C ALA A 91 -10.91 13.48 -21.47
N SER A 92 -11.76 14.38 -20.96
CA SER A 92 -12.98 14.76 -21.67
C SER A 92 -12.56 15.23 -23.05
N ALA A 93 -13.03 14.54 -24.09
CA ALA A 93 -12.82 14.94 -25.47
C ALA A 93 -13.38 16.34 -25.62
N LYS A 94 -12.51 17.35 -25.63
CA LYS A 94 -12.89 18.72 -25.89
C LYS A 94 -13.04 18.82 -27.40
N ALA A 95 -14.31 18.89 -27.85
CA ALA A 95 -14.68 19.41 -29.15
C ALA A 95 -14.27 20.89 -29.28
#